data_AF-A0A1G1CE48-F1
#
_entry.id   AF-A0A1G1CE48-F1
#
_cell.length_a   1.000
_cell.length_b   1.000
_cell.length_c   1.000
_cell.angle_alpha   90.00
_cell.angle_beta   90.00
_cell.angle_gamma   90.00
#
_symmetry.space_group_name_H-M   'P 1'
#
loop_
_entity.id
_entity.type
_entity.pdbx_description
1 polymer ?
#
loop_
_entity_poly.entity_id
_entity_poly.type
_entity_poly.pdbx_seq_one_letter_code
_entity_poly.pdbx_strand_id
1 'polypeptide(L)'
;MAQELIYTSASRGLRPGTRGFCTVAYTQGMRPETIQVLEALSAYTNLYPPHHPKADLDPVRVVHCRYTFGGQTLSILSRIAPALADHTQRSNKIAHHVVLGRSELPAGGPAWLAQQSAFFLERWDAEPRCISVPKAVPAGDGQVGGARLWQQAVGDAGWAGALAYAALSRPGVPAFLIYEPGVDVLGLFAEALALVPAEQRWQITFSTYYTSLPAGTTCCWRGCPADSEYQAEVRRNARSLVIDLTQPSGVPPSNALVERARGLACGAGGGVPGRTTRK
;
A
#
# COMPACT_ATOMS: atom_id res chain seq x y z
N MET A 1 7.25 -5.18 19.21
CA MET A 1 7.68 -3.82 18.88
C MET A 1 7.95 -3.77 17.38
N ALA A 2 7.53 -2.70 16.71
CA ALA A 2 7.67 -2.56 15.28
C ALA A 2 9.15 -2.56 14.87
N GLN A 3 9.48 -3.28 13.80
CA GLN A 3 10.82 -3.36 13.26
C GLN A 3 10.88 -2.62 11.93
N GLU A 4 12.04 -2.08 11.56
CA GLU A 4 12.22 -1.38 10.30
C GLU A 4 13.49 -1.82 9.57
N LEU A 5 13.49 -1.68 8.25
CA LEU A 5 14.62 -1.97 7.36
C LEU A 5 14.70 -0.89 6.28
N ILE A 6 15.92 -0.42 6.01
CA ILE A 6 16.22 0.58 4.98
C ILE A 6 17.16 -0.05 3.96
N TYR A 7 16.77 0.05 2.69
CA TYR A 7 17.48 -0.52 1.56
C TYR A 7 17.66 0.55 0.48
N THR A 8 18.90 0.77 0.05
CA THR A 8 19.23 1.80 -0.95
C THR A 8 20.58 1.50 -1.59
N SER A 9 21.00 2.29 -2.58
CA SER A 9 22.36 2.22 -3.12
C SER A 9 23.36 2.80 -2.12
N ALA A 10 24.40 2.03 -1.78
CA ALA A 10 25.48 2.48 -0.91
C ALA A 10 26.83 1.84 -1.31
N SER A 11 27.92 2.55 -1.02
CA SER A 11 29.29 2.03 -1.24
C SER A 11 29.59 0.80 -0.36
N ARG A 12 28.92 0.71 0.79
CA ARG A 12 28.99 -0.38 1.75
C ARG A 12 27.61 -0.60 2.35
N GLY A 13 27.17 -1.84 2.43
CA GLY A 13 25.96 -2.23 3.16
C GLY A 13 26.24 -2.67 4.59
N LEU A 14 25.17 -2.93 5.35
CA LEU A 14 25.27 -3.35 6.75
C LEU A 14 25.84 -4.76 6.90
N ARG A 15 25.57 -5.66 5.94
CA ARG A 15 26.17 -6.99 5.90
C ARG A 15 27.57 -6.92 5.26
N PRO A 16 28.60 -7.56 5.84
CA PRO A 16 29.94 -7.59 5.27
C PRO A 16 29.93 -8.05 3.80
N GLY A 17 30.68 -7.35 2.95
CA GLY A 17 30.81 -7.66 1.51
C GLY A 17 29.66 -7.17 0.61
N THR A 18 28.62 -6.55 1.17
CA THR A 18 27.50 -6.00 0.37
C THR A 18 27.77 -4.55 -0.06
N ARG A 19 27.39 -4.19 -1.30
CA ARG A 19 27.54 -2.86 -1.92
C ARG A 19 26.52 -2.69 -3.04
N GLY A 20 26.35 -1.45 -3.53
CA GLY A 20 25.29 -1.11 -4.48
C GLY A 20 23.94 -1.13 -3.77
N PHE A 21 22.90 -1.65 -4.43
CA PHE A 21 21.61 -1.84 -3.77
C PHE A 21 21.70 -2.90 -2.66
N CYS A 22 21.66 -2.44 -1.42
CA CYS A 22 21.83 -3.29 -0.25
C CYS A 22 21.11 -2.72 0.97
N THR A 23 20.93 -3.57 1.98
CA THR A 23 20.40 -3.15 3.27
C THR A 23 21.44 -2.30 4.00
N VAL A 24 21.10 -1.05 4.30
CA VAL A 24 21.96 -0.10 5.03
C VAL A 24 21.59 -0.01 6.50
N ALA A 25 20.35 -0.34 6.86
CA ALA A 25 19.93 -0.40 8.25
C ALA A 25 18.80 -1.40 8.47
N TYR A 26 18.77 -2.04 9.63
CA TYR A 26 17.61 -2.78 10.11
C TYR A 26 17.56 -2.83 11.64
N THR A 27 16.39 -3.04 12.23
CA THR A 27 16.23 -3.21 13.69
C THR A 27 17.02 -4.39 14.22
N GLN A 28 17.82 -4.17 15.27
CA GLN A 28 18.63 -5.21 15.90
C GLN A 28 17.76 -6.44 16.27
N GLY A 29 18.25 -7.64 15.94
CA GLY A 29 17.52 -8.89 16.17
C GLY A 29 16.43 -9.21 15.13
N MET A 30 16.31 -8.43 14.05
CA MET A 30 15.45 -8.81 12.92
C MET A 30 15.89 -10.15 12.34
N ARG A 31 14.91 -11.04 12.10
CA ARG A 31 15.17 -12.40 11.64
C ARG A 31 15.70 -12.40 10.19
N PRO A 32 16.65 -13.28 9.83
CA PRO A 32 17.18 -13.35 8.46
C PRO A 32 16.13 -13.52 7.38
N GLU A 33 15.08 -14.31 7.64
CA GLU A 33 13.98 -14.57 6.70
C GLU A 33 13.14 -13.31 6.48
N THR A 34 12.93 -12.51 7.52
CA THR A 34 12.27 -11.22 7.41
C THR A 34 13.10 -10.28 6.54
N ILE A 35 14.41 -10.19 6.77
CA ILE A 35 15.30 -9.35 5.97
C ILE A 35 15.23 -9.73 4.48
N GLN A 36 15.29 -11.03 4.15
CA GLN A 36 15.21 -11.50 2.76
C GLN A 36 13.90 -11.09 2.07
N VAL A 37 12.76 -11.21 2.77
CA VAL A 37 11.46 -10.78 2.23
C VAL A 37 11.43 -9.28 2.00
N LEU A 38 11.97 -8.47 2.92
CA LEU A 38 12.02 -7.02 2.79
C LEU A 38 12.96 -6.57 1.66
N GLU A 39 14.12 -7.22 1.51
CA GLU A 39 15.05 -7.01 0.39
C GLU A 39 14.37 -7.33 -0.96
N ALA A 40 13.58 -8.41 -1.04
CA ALA A 40 12.80 -8.73 -2.23
C ALA A 40 11.69 -7.70 -2.51
N LEU A 41 11.02 -7.18 -1.47
CA LEU A 41 10.01 -6.12 -1.58
C LEU A 41 10.60 -4.77 -2.03
N SER A 42 11.91 -4.56 -1.87
CA SER A 42 12.62 -3.35 -2.33
C SER A 42 12.69 -3.22 -3.86
N ALA A 43 12.22 -4.23 -4.62
CA ALA A 43 12.16 -4.16 -6.08
C ALA A 43 11.35 -2.94 -6.55
N TYR A 44 11.90 -2.22 -7.51
CA TYR A 44 11.30 -1.02 -8.10
C TYR A 44 11.77 -0.90 -9.54
N THR A 45 10.84 -0.62 -10.42
CA THR A 45 11.06 -0.36 -11.83
C THR A 45 10.50 1.03 -12.07
N ASN A 46 11.31 1.93 -12.61
CA ASN A 46 10.82 3.26 -12.99
C ASN A 46 9.76 3.12 -14.08
N LEU A 47 8.72 3.95 -14.03
CA LEU A 47 7.73 4.03 -15.10
C LEU A 47 8.34 4.70 -16.33
N TYR A 48 9.17 5.73 -16.09
CA TYR A 48 9.86 6.46 -17.14
C TYR A 48 11.38 6.19 -17.11
N PRO A 49 12.03 6.14 -18.28
CA PRO A 49 13.48 6.00 -18.31
C PRO A 49 14.19 7.23 -17.72
N PRO A 50 15.45 7.10 -17.26
CA PRO A 50 16.23 8.24 -16.82
C PRO A 50 16.26 9.35 -17.87
N HIS A 51 16.20 10.61 -17.43
CA HIS A 51 16.17 11.83 -18.26
C HIS A 51 14.91 12.01 -19.14
N HIS A 52 13.88 11.18 -18.99
CA HIS A 52 12.58 11.45 -19.61
C HIS A 52 11.95 12.71 -18.99
N PRO A 53 11.24 13.57 -19.76
CA PRO A 53 10.60 14.78 -19.23
C PRO A 53 9.58 14.54 -18.10
N LYS A 54 9.05 13.32 -18.03
CA LYS A 54 8.13 12.88 -16.97
C LYS A 54 8.79 12.03 -15.87
N ALA A 55 10.13 11.92 -15.84
CA ALA A 55 10.81 11.09 -14.83
C ALA A 55 10.47 11.50 -13.39
N ASP A 56 10.21 12.80 -13.15
CA ASP A 56 9.77 13.32 -11.85
C ASP A 56 8.34 12.86 -11.46
N LEU A 57 7.59 12.28 -12.40
CA LEU A 57 6.28 11.66 -12.17
C LEU A 57 6.38 10.16 -11.88
N ASP A 58 7.58 9.60 -11.75
CA ASP A 58 7.76 8.20 -11.33
C ASP A 58 7.05 7.97 -9.98
N PRO A 59 6.10 7.03 -9.91
CA PRO A 59 5.22 6.92 -8.75
C PRO A 59 5.96 6.37 -7.53
N VAL A 60 5.69 6.95 -6.36
CA VAL A 60 6.09 6.35 -5.09
C VAL A 60 5.25 5.08 -4.88
N ARG A 61 5.94 3.95 -4.73
CA ARG A 61 5.31 2.66 -4.47
C ARG A 61 5.13 2.47 -2.97
N VAL A 62 3.89 2.57 -2.51
CA VAL A 62 3.49 2.23 -1.15
C VAL A 62 2.76 0.89 -1.15
N VAL A 63 3.22 -0.03 -0.31
CA VAL A 63 2.71 -1.39 -0.24
C VAL A 63 2.30 -1.71 1.18
N HIS A 64 1.10 -2.27 1.34
CA HIS A 64 0.72 -3.04 2.51
C HIS A 64 0.55 -4.50 2.10
N CYS A 65 1.35 -5.40 2.66
CA CYS A 65 1.18 -6.83 2.50
C CYS A 65 1.25 -7.54 3.86
N ARG A 66 0.77 -8.78 3.89
CA ARG A 66 0.80 -9.62 5.09
C ARG A 66 1.65 -10.83 4.81
N TYR A 67 2.46 -11.22 5.79
CA TYR A 67 3.35 -12.36 5.68
C TYR A 67 3.33 -13.17 6.97
N THR A 68 3.34 -14.50 6.85
CA THR A 68 3.31 -15.41 8.00
C THR A 68 4.71 -15.96 8.26
N PHE A 69 5.30 -15.60 9.41
CA PHE A 69 6.57 -16.13 9.89
C PHE A 69 6.32 -17.04 11.10
N GLY A 70 6.63 -18.33 10.98
CA GLY A 70 6.54 -19.27 12.11
C GLY A 70 5.16 -19.28 12.80
N GLY A 71 4.07 -19.22 12.02
CA GLY A 71 2.69 -19.20 12.52
C GLY A 71 2.17 -17.83 12.96
N GLN A 72 3.00 -16.79 12.98
CA GLN A 72 2.57 -15.42 13.26
C GLN A 72 2.43 -14.62 11.97
N THR A 73 1.24 -14.07 11.72
CA THR A 73 1.04 -13.13 10.61
C THR A 73 1.40 -11.72 11.02
N LEU A 74 2.37 -11.13 10.31
CA LEU A 74 2.81 -9.75 10.46
C LEU A 74 2.30 -8.92 9.28
N SER A 75 2.08 -7.63 9.53
CA SER A 75 1.79 -6.64 8.49
C SER A 75 3.08 -5.94 8.11
N ILE A 76 3.33 -5.77 6.81
CA ILE A 76 4.49 -5.06 6.29
C ILE A 76 3.98 -3.84 5.54
N LEU A 77 4.43 -2.67 5.95
CA LEU A 77 4.19 -1.41 5.25
C LEU A 77 5.50 -0.95 4.63
N SER A 78 5.52 -0.74 3.32
CA SER A 78 6.72 -0.39 2.57
C SER A 78 6.49 0.89 1.78
N ARG A 79 7.49 1.76 1.74
CA ARG A 79 7.59 2.88 0.80
C ARG A 79 8.85 2.69 -0.02
N ILE A 80 8.71 2.58 -1.33
CA ILE A 80 9.82 2.51 -2.28
C ILE A 80 9.66 3.65 -3.27
N ALA A 81 10.68 4.50 -3.36
CA ALA A 81 10.67 5.68 -4.21
C ALA A 81 11.97 5.78 -5.02
N PRO A 82 11.93 6.40 -6.21
CA PRO A 82 13.14 6.92 -6.83
C PRO A 82 13.88 7.81 -5.83
N ALA A 83 15.20 7.70 -5.82
CA ALA A 83 16.08 8.58 -5.08
C ALA A 83 16.97 9.32 -6.08
N LEU A 84 17.46 10.50 -5.68
CA LEU A 84 18.41 11.25 -6.49
C LEU A 84 19.61 10.35 -6.82
N ALA A 85 20.05 10.44 -8.07
CA ALA A 85 21.25 9.75 -8.52
C ALA A 85 22.41 10.12 -7.61
N ASP A 86 23.17 9.11 -7.18
CA ASP A 86 24.46 9.36 -6.55
C ASP A 86 25.44 9.95 -7.58
N HIS A 87 26.69 10.18 -7.15
CA HIS A 87 27.78 10.66 -8.00
C HIS A 87 28.03 9.81 -9.27
N THR A 88 27.37 8.65 -9.44
CA THR A 88 27.51 7.77 -10.60
C THR A 88 26.47 8.02 -11.71
N GLN A 89 25.57 9.00 -11.56
CA GLN A 89 24.51 9.32 -12.55
C GLN A 89 23.55 8.14 -12.88
N ARG A 90 23.51 7.11 -12.02
CA ARG A 90 22.60 5.96 -12.18
C ARG A 90 21.28 6.21 -11.46
N SER A 91 20.19 5.59 -11.96
CA SER A 91 18.92 5.59 -11.24
C SER A 91 19.11 4.97 -9.84
N ASN A 92 18.70 5.71 -8.82
CA ASN A 92 18.76 5.28 -7.43
C ASN A 92 17.34 5.10 -6.89
N LYS A 93 17.21 4.36 -5.80
CA LYS A 93 15.97 4.21 -5.05
C LYS A 93 16.24 4.09 -3.58
N ILE A 94 15.23 4.42 -2.79
CA ILE A 94 15.21 4.13 -1.37
C ILE A 94 13.94 3.37 -1.04
N ALA A 95 14.11 2.27 -0.34
CA ALA A 95 13.04 1.48 0.23
C ALA A 95 13.13 1.54 1.75
N HIS A 96 12.02 1.91 2.38
CA HIS A 96 11.86 1.84 3.82
C HIS A 96 10.68 0.92 4.15
N HIS A 97 10.96 -0.12 4.91
CA HIS A 97 10.01 -1.15 5.30
C HIS A 97 9.78 -1.11 6.79
N VAL A 98 8.53 -1.19 7.22
CA VAL A 98 8.14 -1.32 8.63
C VAL A 98 7.31 -2.58 8.79
N VAL A 99 7.73 -3.44 9.72
CA VAL A 99 7.07 -4.70 10.09
C VAL A 99 6.33 -4.48 11.41
N LEU A 100 5.03 -4.76 11.38
CA LEU A 100 4.09 -4.48 12.45
C LEU A 100 3.44 -5.78 12.92
N GLY A 101 3.56 -6.06 14.21
CA GLY A 101 2.78 -7.05 14.92
C GLY A 101 1.39 -6.52 15.30
N ARG A 102 0.54 -7.40 15.83
CA ARG A 102 -0.88 -7.10 16.13
C ARG A 102 -1.08 -5.90 17.06
N SER A 103 -0.19 -5.67 18.03
CA SER A 103 -0.28 -4.56 18.98
C SER A 103 0.14 -3.20 18.40
N GLU A 104 0.74 -3.19 17.21
CA GLU A 104 1.26 -1.99 16.55
C GLU A 104 0.35 -1.52 15.41
N LEU A 105 -0.89 -2.02 15.34
CA LEU A 105 -1.83 -1.73 14.27
C LEU A 105 -2.80 -0.61 14.71
N PRO A 106 -2.57 0.66 14.31
CA PRO A 106 -3.50 1.74 14.63
C PRO A 106 -4.86 1.55 13.96
N ALA A 107 -5.91 2.08 14.57
CA ALA A 107 -7.28 1.99 14.08
C ALA A 107 -7.43 2.54 12.65
N GLY A 108 -6.69 3.60 12.31
CA GLY A 108 -6.72 4.25 10.98
C GLY A 108 -6.35 3.33 9.82
N GLY A 109 -5.68 2.21 10.08
CA GLY A 109 -5.33 1.25 9.05
C GLY A 109 -4.02 1.56 8.31
N PRO A 110 -3.65 0.70 7.35
CA PRO A 110 -2.34 0.74 6.70
C PRO A 110 -2.12 1.99 5.84
N ALA A 111 -3.11 2.44 5.07
CA ALA A 111 -2.96 3.63 4.23
C ALA A 111 -2.89 4.92 5.06
N TRP A 112 -3.70 5.04 6.12
CA TRP A 112 -3.62 6.16 7.06
C TRP A 112 -2.24 6.23 7.72
N LEU A 113 -1.70 5.09 8.17
CA LEU A 113 -0.38 5.05 8.80
C LEU A 113 0.72 5.45 7.80
N ALA A 114 0.61 5.01 6.54
CA ALA A 114 1.56 5.35 5.50
C ALA A 114 1.60 6.85 5.16
N GLN A 115 0.53 7.59 5.43
CA GLN A 115 0.44 9.04 5.20
C GLN A 115 1.02 9.86 6.37
N GLN A 116 1.34 9.23 7.50
CA GLN A 116 1.82 9.97 8.66
C GLN A 116 3.19 10.59 8.39
N SER A 117 3.32 11.88 8.72
CA SER A 117 4.58 12.62 8.54
C SER A 117 5.73 11.93 9.28
N ALA A 118 6.89 11.86 8.62
CA ALA A 118 8.10 11.20 9.12
C ALA A 118 7.95 9.69 9.46
N PHE A 119 6.82 9.06 9.12
CA PHE A 119 6.66 7.62 9.32
C PHE A 119 7.62 6.85 8.41
N PHE A 120 7.70 7.24 7.12
CA PHE A 120 8.73 6.73 6.23
C PHE A 120 9.94 7.66 6.12
N LEU A 121 11.11 7.06 6.06
CA LEU A 121 12.35 7.74 5.75
C LEU A 121 12.48 7.90 4.23
N GLU A 122 12.83 9.11 3.81
CA GLU A 122 12.88 9.50 2.38
C GLU A 122 14.31 9.62 1.85
N ARG A 123 15.32 9.67 2.73
CA ARG A 123 16.74 9.76 2.38
C ARG A 123 17.60 9.10 3.46
N TRP A 124 18.75 8.57 3.05
CA TRP A 124 19.72 7.95 3.96
C TRP A 124 21.13 8.49 3.72
N ASP A 125 21.62 9.31 4.65
CA ASP A 125 22.91 9.98 4.58
C ASP A 125 23.89 9.51 5.67
N ALA A 126 23.63 8.35 6.29
CA ALA A 126 24.39 7.83 7.42
C ALA A 126 25.21 6.58 7.05
N GLU A 127 26.21 6.25 7.86
CA GLU A 127 26.90 4.96 7.77
C GLU A 127 25.93 3.80 8.05
N PRO A 128 26.10 2.64 7.38
CA PRO A 128 25.30 1.46 7.65
C PRO A 128 25.33 1.07 9.13
N ARG A 129 24.16 0.82 9.72
CA ARG A 129 24.05 0.51 11.16
C ARG A 129 22.81 -0.30 11.51
N CYS A 130 22.92 -1.08 12.58
CA CYS A 130 21.73 -1.63 13.24
C CYS A 130 20.96 -0.51 13.94
N ILE A 131 19.63 -0.59 13.89
CA ILE A 131 18.72 0.33 14.59
C ILE A 131 18.40 -0.31 15.95
N SER A 132 18.82 0.34 17.03
CA SER A 132 18.57 -0.14 18.40
C SER A 132 17.26 0.40 18.99
N VAL A 133 16.78 1.54 18.49
CA VAL A 133 15.52 2.16 18.95
C VAL A 133 14.36 1.59 18.14
N PRO A 134 13.30 1.07 18.79
CA PRO A 134 12.12 0.59 18.08
C PRO A 134 11.44 1.70 17.27
N LYS A 135 10.84 1.33 16.13
CA LYS A 135 10.06 2.26 15.32
C LYS A 135 8.85 2.74 16.11
N ALA A 136 8.75 4.05 16.33
CA ALA A 136 7.54 4.65 16.89
C ALA A 136 6.39 4.54 15.87
N VAL A 137 5.25 4.02 16.33
CA VAL A 137 4.03 3.91 15.52
C VAL A 137 2.99 4.86 16.10
N PRO A 138 2.56 5.88 15.35
CA PRO A 138 1.51 6.79 15.82
C PRO A 138 0.19 6.04 16.00
N ALA A 139 -0.48 6.35 17.10
CA ALA A 139 -1.86 5.94 17.31
C ALA A 139 -2.80 6.97 16.65
N GLY A 140 -3.94 6.49 16.13
CA GLY A 140 -4.94 7.37 15.54
C GLY A 140 -5.89 6.63 14.64
N ASP A 141 -6.82 7.40 14.08
CA ASP A 141 -7.84 6.95 13.15
C ASP A 141 -7.94 7.95 11.97
N GLY A 142 -8.41 7.46 10.82
CA GLY A 142 -8.73 8.28 9.66
C GLY A 142 -10.11 8.89 9.78
N GLN A 143 -10.32 10.04 9.12
CA GLN A 143 -11.64 10.62 9.01
C GLN A 143 -12.55 9.71 8.19
N VAL A 144 -13.74 9.42 8.72
CA VAL A 144 -14.70 8.53 8.05
C VAL A 144 -15.75 9.34 7.29
N GLY A 145 -15.97 8.98 6.03
CA GLY A 145 -17.03 9.54 5.18
C GLY A 145 -16.58 10.75 4.36
N GLY A 146 -17.27 10.97 3.24
CA GLY A 146 -16.98 12.05 2.29
C GLY A 146 -15.66 11.84 1.55
N ALA A 147 -15.61 10.83 0.68
CA ALA A 147 -14.44 10.50 -0.13
C ALA A 147 -14.16 11.57 -1.20
N ARG A 148 -13.47 12.64 -0.81
CA ARG A 148 -13.26 13.85 -1.60
C ARG A 148 -12.28 13.62 -2.74
N LEU A 149 -11.22 12.87 -2.50
CA LEU A 149 -10.26 12.52 -3.56
C LEU A 149 -10.95 11.67 -4.63
N TRP A 150 -11.83 10.74 -4.24
CA TRP A 150 -12.65 10.01 -5.20
C TRP A 150 -13.62 10.93 -5.95
N GLN A 151 -14.31 11.85 -5.26
CA GLN A 151 -15.17 12.83 -5.91
C GLN A 151 -14.41 13.67 -6.95
N GLN A 152 -13.17 14.06 -6.66
CA GLN A 152 -12.32 14.85 -7.56
C GLN A 152 -11.78 14.02 -8.73
N ALA A 153 -11.35 12.79 -8.47
CA ALA A 153 -10.72 11.94 -9.47
C ALA A 153 -11.71 11.38 -10.51
N VAL A 154 -12.94 11.06 -10.09
CA VAL A 154 -13.89 10.31 -10.93
C VAL A 154 -15.32 10.89 -10.93
N GLY A 155 -15.56 11.99 -10.21
CA GLY A 155 -16.86 12.66 -10.19
C GLY A 155 -17.92 12.01 -9.30
N ASP A 156 -17.60 10.91 -8.63
CA ASP A 156 -18.48 10.24 -7.66
C ASP A 156 -17.68 9.59 -6.53
N ALA A 157 -17.81 10.16 -5.32
CA ALA A 157 -17.23 9.61 -4.09
C ALA A 157 -17.61 8.14 -3.84
N GLY A 158 -18.75 7.69 -4.37
CA GLY A 158 -19.25 6.33 -4.27
C GLY A 158 -18.25 5.26 -4.71
N TRP A 159 -17.35 5.55 -5.64
CA TRP A 159 -16.32 4.57 -6.06
C TRP A 159 -15.39 4.12 -4.91
N ALA A 160 -15.17 4.96 -3.90
CA ALA A 160 -14.46 4.56 -2.68
C ALA A 160 -15.21 3.43 -1.94
N GLY A 161 -16.53 3.57 -1.83
CA GLY A 161 -17.40 2.59 -1.21
C GLY A 161 -17.49 1.30 -2.02
N ALA A 162 -17.47 1.40 -3.36
CA ALA A 162 -17.43 0.23 -4.24
C ALA A 162 -16.14 -0.58 -4.06
N LEU A 163 -14.99 0.11 -3.96
CA LEU A 163 -13.69 -0.52 -3.69
C LEU A 163 -13.66 -1.20 -2.31
N ALA A 164 -14.13 -0.49 -1.28
CA ALA A 164 -14.25 -1.02 0.08
C ALA A 164 -15.17 -2.25 0.14
N TYR A 165 -16.36 -2.16 -0.48
CA TYR A 165 -17.31 -3.26 -0.55
C TYR A 165 -16.74 -4.48 -1.27
N ALA A 166 -16.01 -4.28 -2.38
CA ALA A 166 -15.38 -5.38 -3.11
C ALA A 166 -14.38 -6.16 -2.24
N ALA A 167 -13.58 -5.47 -1.44
CA ALA A 167 -12.63 -6.11 -0.52
C ALA A 167 -13.31 -6.96 0.56
N LEU A 168 -14.44 -6.48 1.10
CA LEU A 168 -15.18 -7.16 2.16
C LEU A 168 -16.04 -8.32 1.66
N SER A 169 -16.72 -8.12 0.53
CA SER A 169 -17.67 -9.10 -0.03
C SER A 169 -16.99 -10.23 -0.80
N ARG A 170 -15.79 -9.99 -1.35
CA ARG A 170 -15.05 -10.97 -2.16
C ARG A 170 -13.58 -11.05 -1.75
N PRO A 171 -13.27 -11.50 -0.51
CA PRO A 171 -11.88 -11.66 -0.08
C PRO A 171 -11.09 -12.54 -1.05
N GLY A 172 -9.88 -12.10 -1.41
CA GLY A 172 -9.00 -12.82 -2.34
C GLY A 172 -9.23 -12.51 -3.82
N VAL A 173 -10.33 -11.86 -4.21
CA VAL A 173 -10.50 -11.31 -5.56
C VAL A 173 -9.83 -9.94 -5.61
N PRO A 174 -8.86 -9.71 -6.53
CA PRO A 174 -8.20 -8.42 -6.62
C PRO A 174 -9.16 -7.35 -7.17
N ALA A 175 -8.88 -6.10 -6.83
CA ALA A 175 -9.44 -4.92 -7.46
C ALA A 175 -8.30 -4.09 -8.07
N PHE A 176 -8.53 -3.56 -9.27
CA PHE A 176 -7.58 -2.75 -10.02
C PHE A 176 -8.07 -1.31 -10.07
N LEU A 177 -7.16 -0.38 -9.77
CA LEU A 177 -7.35 1.05 -9.94
C LEU A 177 -6.37 1.54 -10.99
N ILE A 178 -6.88 1.93 -12.15
CA ILE A 178 -6.09 2.43 -13.28
C ILE A 178 -6.03 3.95 -13.16
N TYR A 179 -4.83 4.52 -13.28
CA TYR A 179 -4.61 5.95 -13.07
C TYR A 179 -3.54 6.53 -14.00
N GLU A 180 -3.63 7.84 -14.26
CA GLU A 180 -2.56 8.61 -14.88
C GLU A 180 -1.48 8.99 -13.85
N PRO A 181 -0.18 8.98 -14.19
CA PRO A 181 0.88 9.40 -13.28
C PRO A 181 0.63 10.79 -12.65
N GLY A 182 0.89 10.91 -11.36
CA GLY A 182 0.61 12.11 -10.56
C GLY A 182 -0.65 12.03 -9.69
N VAL A 183 -1.50 11.01 -9.88
CA VAL A 183 -2.67 10.76 -9.00
C VAL A 183 -2.23 10.30 -7.60
N ASP A 184 -2.84 10.86 -6.55
CA ASP A 184 -2.66 10.41 -5.16
C ASP A 184 -3.44 9.11 -4.87
N VAL A 185 -2.90 8.00 -5.36
CA VAL A 185 -3.46 6.66 -5.16
C VAL A 185 -3.49 6.25 -3.68
N LEU A 186 -2.49 6.69 -2.89
CA LEU A 186 -2.46 6.38 -1.46
C LEU A 186 -3.63 7.06 -0.75
N GLY A 187 -3.91 8.32 -1.08
CA GLY A 187 -5.06 9.06 -0.59
C GLY A 187 -6.40 8.42 -0.98
N LEU A 188 -6.55 7.99 -2.24
CA LEU A 188 -7.73 7.24 -2.67
C LEU A 188 -7.93 5.95 -1.86
N PHE A 189 -6.87 5.18 -1.65
CA PHE A 189 -6.94 3.97 -0.82
C PHE A 189 -7.20 4.28 0.66
N ALA A 190 -6.68 5.40 1.19
CA ALA A 190 -6.95 5.85 2.55
C ALA A 190 -8.44 6.18 2.75
N GLU A 191 -9.05 6.93 1.83
CA GLU A 191 -10.49 7.25 1.88
C GLU A 191 -11.36 5.99 1.80
N ALA A 192 -11.01 5.03 0.94
CA ALA A 192 -11.73 3.76 0.83
C ALA A 192 -11.57 2.89 2.10
N LEU A 193 -10.37 2.80 2.68
CA LEU A 193 -10.13 2.06 3.92
C LEU A 193 -10.83 2.69 5.13
N ALA A 194 -10.98 4.01 5.17
CA ALA A 194 -11.70 4.69 6.25
C ALA A 194 -13.17 4.25 6.35
N LEU A 195 -13.78 3.80 5.24
CA LEU A 195 -15.15 3.28 5.21
C LEU A 195 -15.28 1.87 5.80
N VAL A 196 -14.18 1.12 5.85
CA VAL A 196 -14.10 -0.25 6.39
C VAL A 196 -14.00 -0.20 7.92
N PRO A 197 -14.63 -1.14 8.67
CA PRO A 197 -14.45 -1.24 10.12
C PRO A 197 -12.97 -1.40 10.52
N ALA A 198 -12.55 -0.74 11.60
CA ALA A 198 -11.14 -0.62 11.99
C ALA A 198 -10.45 -2.00 12.13
N GLU A 199 -11.15 -2.99 12.67
CA GLU A 199 -10.66 -4.35 12.88
C GLU A 199 -10.40 -5.13 11.57
N GLN A 200 -10.95 -4.67 10.44
CA GLN A 200 -10.79 -5.28 9.12
C GLN A 200 -9.83 -4.52 8.20
N ARG A 201 -9.50 -3.25 8.48
CA ARG A 201 -8.64 -2.42 7.62
C ARG A 201 -7.26 -3.04 7.36
N TRP A 202 -6.66 -3.63 8.38
CA TRP A 202 -5.36 -4.31 8.29
C TRP A 202 -5.42 -5.68 7.61
N GLN A 203 -6.61 -6.18 7.25
CA GLN A 203 -6.73 -7.40 6.46
C GLN A 203 -6.62 -7.13 4.96
N ILE A 204 -6.88 -5.89 4.55
CA ILE A 204 -6.91 -5.45 3.14
C ILE A 204 -5.49 -5.02 2.73
N THR A 205 -4.89 -5.77 1.82
CA THR A 205 -3.55 -5.50 1.28
C THR A 205 -3.62 -4.66 0.01
N PHE A 206 -2.60 -3.85 -0.24
CA PHE A 206 -2.56 -2.98 -1.42
C PHE A 206 -1.15 -2.68 -1.91
N SER A 207 -1.05 -2.24 -3.16
CA SER A 207 0.14 -1.60 -3.76
C SER A 207 -0.32 -0.41 -4.58
N THR A 208 0.15 0.80 -4.28
CA THR A 208 -0.23 2.03 -5.02
C THR A 208 0.37 2.06 -6.43
N TYR A 209 1.51 1.38 -6.60
CA TYR A 209 2.12 1.09 -7.89
C TYR A 209 2.43 -0.40 -7.94
N TYR A 210 1.59 -1.15 -8.63
CA TYR A 210 1.69 -2.61 -8.73
C TYR A 210 2.50 -3.01 -9.96
N THR A 211 3.61 -3.70 -9.71
CA THR A 211 4.46 -4.30 -10.75
C THR A 211 4.50 -5.82 -10.56
N SER A 212 4.99 -6.25 -9.40
CA SER A 212 4.99 -7.64 -8.96
C SER A 212 5.12 -7.68 -7.44
N LEU A 213 4.81 -8.82 -6.83
CA LEU A 213 5.08 -9.06 -5.41
C LEU A 213 5.77 -10.41 -5.20
N PRO A 214 6.57 -10.54 -4.12
CA PRO A 214 7.18 -11.81 -3.77
C PRO A 214 6.14 -12.92 -3.56
N ALA A 215 6.54 -14.16 -3.86
CA ALA A 215 5.70 -15.33 -3.61
C ALA A 215 5.25 -15.41 -2.15
N GLY A 216 4.01 -15.84 -1.92
CA GLY A 216 3.44 -15.95 -0.57
C GLY A 216 2.87 -14.66 0.00
N THR A 217 2.96 -13.54 -0.72
CA THR A 217 2.27 -12.29 -0.37
C THR A 217 0.97 -12.12 -1.15
N THR A 218 0.01 -11.37 -0.59
CA THR A 218 -1.26 -11.05 -1.25
C THR A 218 -1.39 -9.55 -1.48
N CYS A 219 -2.10 -9.17 -2.54
CA CYS A 219 -2.42 -7.77 -2.86
C CYS A 219 -3.85 -7.66 -3.37
N CYS A 220 -4.75 -7.25 -2.48
CA CYS A 220 -6.15 -7.06 -2.80
C CYS A 220 -6.37 -5.87 -3.72
N TRP A 221 -5.78 -4.71 -3.42
CA TRP A 221 -5.92 -3.51 -4.25
C TRP A 221 -4.64 -3.21 -5.01
N ARG A 222 -4.77 -3.00 -6.32
CA ARG A 222 -3.63 -2.83 -7.23
C ARG A 222 -3.79 -1.53 -7.99
N GLY A 223 -2.98 -0.55 -7.64
CA GLY A 223 -2.84 0.67 -8.42
C GLY A 223 -1.95 0.40 -9.63
N CYS A 224 -2.46 0.66 -10.83
CA CYS A 224 -1.79 0.42 -12.09
C CYS A 224 -1.73 1.71 -12.92
N PRO A 225 -0.54 2.26 -13.22
CA PRO A 225 -0.41 3.37 -14.15
C PRO A 225 -0.95 2.97 -15.54
N ALA A 226 -1.72 3.83 -16.21
CA ALA A 226 -2.40 3.52 -17.47
C ALA A 226 -1.45 3.01 -18.57
N ASP A 227 -0.22 3.55 -18.61
CA ASP A 227 0.82 3.19 -19.57
C ASP A 227 1.50 1.83 -19.30
N SER A 228 1.08 1.07 -18.27
CA SER A 228 1.73 -0.19 -17.88
C SER A 228 1.04 -1.46 -18.41
N GLU A 229 1.78 -2.58 -18.49
CA GLU A 229 1.32 -3.85 -19.09
C GLU A 229 0.38 -4.70 -18.19
N TYR A 230 -0.58 -4.11 -17.49
CA TYR A 230 -1.49 -4.84 -16.56
C TYR A 230 -2.76 -5.38 -17.24
N GLN A 231 -3.02 -5.05 -18.51
CA GLN A 231 -4.21 -5.50 -19.24
C GLN A 231 -4.34 -7.04 -19.27
N ALA A 232 -3.22 -7.75 -19.39
CA ALA A 232 -3.21 -9.21 -19.35
C ALA A 232 -3.65 -9.75 -17.98
N GLU A 233 -3.27 -9.10 -16.89
CA GLU A 233 -3.62 -9.52 -15.53
C GLU A 233 -5.08 -9.20 -15.19
N VAL A 234 -5.60 -8.05 -15.66
CA VAL A 234 -7.03 -7.72 -15.56
C VAL A 234 -7.87 -8.77 -16.30
N ARG A 235 -7.49 -9.14 -17.53
CA ARG A 235 -8.19 -10.19 -18.32
C ARG A 235 -8.19 -11.55 -17.63
N ARG A 236 -7.08 -11.94 -16.97
CA ARG A 236 -6.99 -13.18 -16.19
C ARG A 236 -7.91 -13.16 -14.96
N ASN A 237 -8.24 -11.98 -14.45
CA ASN A 237 -9.08 -11.79 -13.28
C ASN A 237 -10.45 -11.23 -13.66
N ALA A 238 -11.21 -11.93 -14.52
CA ALA A 238 -12.50 -11.45 -15.04
C ALA A 238 -13.57 -11.10 -13.97
N ARG A 239 -13.40 -11.57 -12.72
CA ARG A 239 -14.28 -11.24 -11.59
C ARG A 239 -13.83 -10.01 -10.79
N SER A 240 -12.66 -9.45 -11.12
CA SER A 240 -12.10 -8.30 -10.42
C SER A 240 -12.95 -7.05 -10.63
N LEU A 241 -12.96 -6.18 -9.63
CA LEU A 241 -13.43 -4.82 -9.82
C LEU A 241 -12.32 -4.05 -10.55
N VAL A 242 -12.66 -3.37 -11.64
CA VAL A 242 -11.75 -2.47 -12.34
C VAL A 242 -12.35 -1.07 -12.27
N ILE A 243 -11.59 -0.12 -11.73
CA ILE A 243 -11.95 1.29 -11.73
C ILE A 243 -10.91 2.00 -12.58
N ASP A 244 -11.34 2.61 -13.67
CA ASP A 244 -10.46 3.31 -14.60
C ASP A 244 -10.66 4.82 -14.51
N LEU A 245 -9.68 5.51 -13.93
CA LEU A 245 -9.72 6.97 -13.77
C LEU A 245 -9.37 7.70 -15.08
N THR A 246 -8.91 6.99 -16.11
CA THR A 246 -8.57 7.57 -17.42
C THR A 246 -9.76 7.64 -18.36
N GLN A 247 -10.86 6.95 -18.01
CA GLN A 247 -12.07 6.88 -18.81
C GLN A 247 -13.26 7.42 -18.01
N PRO A 248 -14.31 7.91 -18.70
CA PRO A 248 -15.58 8.22 -18.05
C PRO A 248 -16.06 7.00 -17.27
N SER A 249 -16.17 7.17 -15.96
CA SER A 249 -16.64 6.09 -15.10
C SER A 249 -18.16 6.03 -15.13
N GLY A 250 -18.68 4.81 -15.07
CA GLY A 250 -20.10 4.56 -14.88
C GLY A 250 -20.57 4.90 -13.46
N VAL A 251 -21.76 4.42 -13.12
CA VAL A 251 -22.32 4.58 -11.77
C VAL A 251 -21.78 3.46 -10.87
N PRO A 252 -21.26 3.77 -9.66
CA PRO A 252 -20.81 2.74 -8.73
C PRO A 252 -22.00 1.88 -8.25
N PRO A 253 -21.77 0.58 -7.94
CA PRO A 253 -22.83 -0.33 -7.51
C PRO A 253 -23.48 0.14 -6.20
N SER A 254 -24.80 0.17 -6.13
CA SER A 254 -25.51 0.62 -4.92
C SER A 254 -25.27 -0.32 -3.73
N ASN A 255 -24.75 0.23 -2.62
CA ASN A 255 -24.62 -0.43 -1.32
C ASN A 255 -24.37 0.61 -0.21
N ALA A 256 -24.47 0.19 1.06
CA ALA A 256 -24.32 1.10 2.21
C ALA A 256 -22.97 1.83 2.27
N LEU A 257 -21.87 1.21 1.82
CA LEU A 257 -20.55 1.85 1.83
C LEU A 257 -20.45 2.92 0.75
N VAL A 258 -21.14 2.76 -0.38
CA VAL A 258 -21.23 3.76 -1.46
C VAL A 258 -21.97 4.99 -1.00
N GLU A 259 -23.10 4.82 -0.31
CA GLU A 259 -23.85 5.94 0.27
C GLU A 259 -23.02 6.66 1.34
N ARG A 260 -22.35 5.91 2.22
CA ARG A 260 -21.44 6.46 3.23
C ARG A 260 -20.27 7.22 2.62
N ALA A 261 -19.72 6.73 1.50
CA ALA A 261 -18.64 7.40 0.77
C ALA A 261 -19.07 8.77 0.24
N ARG A 262 -20.31 8.88 -0.25
CA ARG A 262 -20.95 10.14 -0.68
C ARG A 262 -21.28 11.09 0.48
N GLY A 263 -21.06 10.68 1.72
CA GLY A 263 -21.43 11.46 2.91
C GLY A 263 -22.93 11.43 3.22
N LEU A 264 -23.68 10.55 2.55
CA LEU A 264 -25.09 10.32 2.87
C LEU A 264 -25.12 9.49 4.16
N ALA A 265 -25.81 10.03 5.18
CA ALA A 265 -25.96 9.32 6.44
C ALA A 265 -26.66 7.99 6.17
N CYS A 266 -26.02 6.87 6.50
CA CYS A 266 -26.74 5.62 6.64
C CYS A 266 -27.78 5.81 7.74
N GLY A 267 -29.06 5.78 7.37
CA GLY A 267 -30.12 5.60 8.35
C GLY A 267 -29.79 4.37 9.21
N ALA A 268 -29.86 4.53 10.53
CA ALA A 268 -29.67 3.42 11.45
C ALA A 268 -30.70 2.31 11.14
N GLY A 269 -30.25 1.18 10.60
CA GLY A 269 -31.14 0.05 10.35
C GLY A 269 -30.64 -0.91 9.27
N GLY A 270 -29.88 -1.93 9.69
CA GLY A 270 -29.43 -2.99 8.80
C GLY A 270 -28.72 -4.09 9.56
N GLY A 271 -29.42 -4.74 10.48
CA GLY A 271 -28.92 -5.89 11.22
C GLY A 271 -28.46 -6.99 10.27
N VAL A 272 -27.29 -7.54 10.55
CA VAL A 272 -26.81 -8.80 9.97
C VAL A 272 -27.91 -9.86 10.12
N PRO A 273 -28.34 -10.57 9.06
CA PRO A 273 -29.35 -11.61 9.20
C PRO A 273 -28.77 -12.73 10.07
N GLY A 274 -29.28 -12.82 11.30
CA GLY A 274 -29.02 -13.89 12.24
C GLY A 274 -29.40 -15.23 11.62
N ARG A 275 -28.46 -16.17 11.70
CA ARG A 275 -28.56 -17.55 11.24
C ARG A 275 -29.73 -18.24 11.97
N THR A 276 -30.83 -18.48 11.26
CA THR A 276 -31.99 -19.21 11.78
C THR A 276 -31.61 -20.68 11.97
N THR A 277 -31.31 -21.08 13.21
CA THR A 277 -31.29 -22.50 13.60
C THR A 277 -32.75 -22.97 13.73
N ARG A 278 -33.20 -23.78 12.76
CA ARG A 278 -34.40 -24.61 12.96
C ARG A 278 -34.01 -25.83 13.79
N LYS A 279 -34.77 -26.04 14.88
CA LYS A 279 -34.96 -27.35 15.52
C LYS A 279 -35.84 -28.22 14.65
#